data_AF-V5I6I2-F1
#
_entry.id   AF-V5I6I2-F1
#
_cell.length_a   1.000
_cell.length_b   1.000
_cell.length_c   1.000
_cell.angle_alpha   90.00
_cell.angle_beta   90.00
_cell.angle_gamma   90.00
#
_symmetry.space_group_name_H-M   'P 1'
#
loop_
_entity.id
_entity.type
_entity.pdbx_description
1 polymer ?
#
loop_
_entity_poly.entity_id
_entity_poly.type
_entity_poly.pdbx_seq_one_letter_code
_entity_poly.pdbx_strand_id
1 'polypeptide(L)'
;GINRTILNHLKKKITLMEPLDRWCSLCWDEISLTKGLNYNKKEDKFIGTVDIGSMGRKKKFADHALVFMVQGLKKKWKQPIAYFFTQNTVSSEVLEKCVVEIINALTSIGLHVKATVCDQGPTNVKALKILCHNNNYFLNKNQKIYILYDPPHLLKSTR
;
A
#
# COMPACT_ATOMS: atom_id res chain seq x y z
N GLY A 1 -2.55 5.72 7.92
CA GLY A 1 -3.02 4.37 7.55
C GLY A 1 -4.11 4.42 6.51
N ILE A 2 -5.04 3.46 6.50
CA ILE A 2 -6.11 3.36 5.49
C ILE A 2 -7.10 4.52 5.63
N ASN A 3 -7.35 5.23 4.53
CA ASN A 3 -8.31 6.33 4.48
C ASN A 3 -9.73 5.79 4.31
N ARG A 4 -10.46 5.74 5.43
CA ARG A 4 -11.85 5.21 5.48
C ARG A 4 -12.82 6.03 4.63
N THR A 5 -12.66 7.34 4.55
CA THR A 5 -13.53 8.21 3.75
C THR A 5 -13.43 7.86 2.27
N ILE A 6 -12.20 7.72 1.77
CA ILE A 6 -11.94 7.30 0.39
C ILE A 6 -12.48 5.89 0.16
N LEU A 7 -12.21 4.95 1.08
CA LEU A 7 -12.67 3.57 0.96
C LEU A 7 -14.20 3.48 0.89
N ASN A 8 -14.91 4.26 1.70
CA ASN A 8 -16.37 4.34 1.70
C ASN A 8 -16.92 4.93 0.40
N HIS A 9 -16.27 5.97 -0.13
CA HIS A 9 -16.65 6.54 -1.43
C HIS A 9 -16.45 5.51 -2.56
N LEU A 10 -15.31 4.81 -2.54
CA LEU A 10 -15.01 3.77 -3.51
C LEU A 10 -16.04 2.63 -3.46
N LYS A 11 -16.45 2.20 -2.26
CA LYS A 11 -17.50 1.18 -2.05
C LYS A 11 -18.80 1.53 -2.78
N LYS A 12 -19.24 2.79 -2.70
CA LYS A 12 -20.45 3.26 -3.41
C LYS A 12 -20.28 3.24 -4.93
N LYS A 13 -19.06 3.46 -5.43
CA LYS A 13 -18.77 3.40 -6.87
C LYS A 13 -18.72 1.96 -7.38
N ILE A 14 -18.14 1.06 -6.59
CA ILE A 14 -17.98 -0.36 -6.92
C ILE A 14 -19.33 -1.07 -7.12
N THR A 15 -20.37 -0.69 -6.38
CA THR A 15 -21.72 -1.26 -6.55
C THR A 15 -22.29 -0.99 -7.95
N LEU A 16 -21.83 0.07 -8.61
CA LEU A 16 -22.23 0.45 -9.98
C LEU A 16 -21.31 -0.13 -11.05
N MET A 17 -20.21 -0.79 -10.68
CA MET A 17 -19.24 -1.36 -11.62
C MET A 17 -19.64 -2.78 -12.05
N GLU A 18 -19.43 -3.07 -13.33
CA GLU A 18 -19.43 -4.43 -13.84
C GLU A 18 -18.35 -5.29 -13.15
N PRO A 19 -18.54 -6.62 -13.04
CA PRO A 19 -17.59 -7.50 -12.34
C PRO A 19 -16.13 -7.36 -12.79
N LEU A 20 -15.88 -7.21 -14.10
CA LEU A 20 -14.53 -7.05 -14.65
C LEU A 20 -13.92 -5.66 -14.37
N ASP A 21 -14.75 -4.63 -14.22
CA ASP A 21 -14.29 -3.27 -13.93
C ASP A 21 -13.77 -3.13 -12.48
N ARG A 22 -14.12 -4.09 -11.62
CA ARG A 22 -13.67 -4.20 -10.22
C ARG A 22 -12.28 -4.83 -10.06
N TRP A 23 -11.69 -5.31 -11.16
CA TRP A 23 -10.33 -5.85 -11.13
C TRP A 23 -9.32 -4.73 -11.02
N CYS A 24 -8.40 -4.83 -10.08
CA CYS A 24 -7.42 -3.80 -9.79
C CYS A 24 -6.04 -4.37 -9.44
N SER A 25 -5.01 -3.53 -9.57
CA SER A 25 -3.70 -3.72 -8.97
C SER A 25 -3.52 -2.80 -7.76
N LEU A 26 -2.69 -3.21 -6.82
CA LEU A 26 -2.23 -2.39 -5.71
C LEU A 26 -0.79 -1.98 -5.97
N CYS A 27 -0.55 -0.69 -6.19
CA CYS A 27 0.79 -0.13 -6.35
C CYS A 27 1.21 0.57 -5.06
N TRP A 28 2.48 0.44 -4.68
CA TRP A 28 3.00 1.08 -3.48
C TRP A 28 4.47 1.42 -3.59
N ASP A 29 4.84 2.51 -2.94
CA ASP A 29 6.19 3.08 -2.97
C ASP A 29 6.43 4.01 -1.76
N GLU A 30 7.68 4.34 -1.50
CA GLU A 30 8.10 5.25 -0.43
C GLU A 30 8.41 6.65 -0.99
N ILE A 31 7.96 7.69 -0.29
CA ILE A 31 8.23 9.09 -0.62
C ILE A 31 9.03 9.71 0.52
N SER A 32 10.19 10.29 0.22
CA SER A 32 10.99 11.02 1.22
C SER A 32 10.29 12.31 1.67
N LEU A 33 10.34 12.58 2.97
CA LEU A 33 9.75 13.73 3.64
C LEU A 33 10.81 14.52 4.40
N THR A 34 10.62 15.84 4.48
CA THR A 34 11.39 16.66 5.42
C THR A 34 10.93 16.38 6.84
N LYS A 35 11.88 16.05 7.73
CA LYS A 35 11.61 15.87 9.17
C LYS A 35 11.08 17.17 9.74
N GLY A 36 10.00 17.08 10.52
CA GLY A 36 9.42 18.22 11.21
C GLY A 36 8.39 17.76 12.23
N LEU A 37 8.20 18.57 13.29
CA LEU A 37 7.19 18.33 14.31
C LEU A 37 6.24 19.50 14.34
N ASN A 38 4.96 19.25 14.09
CA ASN A 38 3.92 20.26 14.15
C ASN A 38 2.87 19.85 15.17
N TYR A 39 2.54 20.75 16.08
CA TYR A 39 1.46 20.52 17.03
C TYR A 39 0.13 20.99 16.41
N ASN A 40 -0.78 20.05 16.17
CA ASN A 40 -2.12 20.34 15.72
C ASN A 40 -3.03 20.59 16.94
N LYS A 41 -3.27 21.88 17.22
CA LYS A 41 -4.13 22.34 18.33
C LYS A 41 -5.56 21.77 18.28
N LYS A 42 -6.11 21.55 17.08
CA LYS A 42 -7.50 21.07 16.92
C LYS A 42 -7.66 19.62 17.34
N GLU A 43 -6.63 18.80 17.10
CA GLU A 43 -6.66 17.37 17.41
C GLU A 43 -5.91 17.02 18.69
N ASP A 44 -5.31 18.03 19.34
CA ASP A 44 -4.39 17.89 20.47
C ASP A 44 -3.31 16.83 20.23
N LYS A 45 -2.65 16.91 19.07
CA LYS A 45 -1.70 15.89 18.60
C LYS A 45 -0.46 16.49 17.96
N PHE A 46 0.69 15.89 18.27
CA PHE A 46 1.90 16.10 17.50
C PHE A 46 1.86 15.30 16.19
N ILE A 47 2.10 15.98 15.07
CA ILE A 47 2.22 15.46 13.72
C ILE A 47 3.70 15.48 13.34
N GLY A 48 4.16 14.44 12.64
CA GLY A 48 5.55 14.32 12.18
C GLY A 48 6.33 13.19 12.83
N THR A 49 5.66 12.36 13.63
CA THR A 49 6.23 11.11 14.16
C THR A 49 5.78 9.90 13.34
N VAL A 50 6.54 8.80 13.45
CA VAL A 50 6.19 7.50 12.86
C VAL A 50 4.79 7.04 13.30
N ASP A 51 3.97 6.70 12.32
CA ASP A 51 2.59 6.22 12.48
C ASP A 51 2.29 5.17 11.40
N ILE A 52 2.26 3.90 11.83
CA ILE A 52 2.00 2.73 10.98
C ILE A 52 0.56 2.22 11.23
N GLY A 53 -0.36 3.11 11.62
CA GLY A 53 -1.77 2.78 11.80
C GLY A 53 -2.00 1.71 12.86
N SER A 54 -2.52 0.56 12.44
CA SER A 54 -2.84 -0.60 13.30
C SER A 54 -1.62 -1.10 14.10
N MET A 55 -0.41 -0.91 13.58
CA MET A 55 0.84 -1.33 14.22
C MET A 55 1.41 -0.29 15.19
N GLY A 56 0.69 0.82 15.38
CA GLY A 56 0.97 1.81 16.40
C GLY A 56 1.87 2.96 15.95
N ARG A 57 2.12 3.85 16.92
CA ARG A 57 2.93 5.06 16.78
C ARG A 57 4.23 4.92 17.56
N LYS A 58 5.31 5.52 17.04
CA LYS A 58 6.61 5.58 17.73
C LYS A 58 7.00 7.04 17.93
N LYS A 59 7.62 7.35 19.07
CA LYS A 59 8.18 8.69 19.38
C LYS A 59 9.49 8.96 18.62
N LYS A 60 9.45 8.80 17.29
CA LYS A 60 10.56 9.04 16.38
C LYS A 60 10.06 9.87 15.20
N PHE A 61 10.88 10.79 14.70
CA PHE A 61 10.53 11.59 13.53
C PHE A 61 10.34 10.69 12.30
N ALA A 62 9.24 10.90 11.62
CA ALA A 62 9.03 10.33 10.30
C ALA A 62 9.82 11.15 9.27
N ASP A 63 10.44 10.44 8.33
CA ASP A 63 11.16 11.02 7.20
C ASP A 63 10.78 10.37 5.86
N HIS A 64 9.86 9.41 5.89
CA HIS A 64 9.27 8.83 4.71
C HIS A 64 7.75 8.66 4.90
N ALA A 65 7.03 8.68 3.77
CA ALA A 65 5.66 8.22 3.68
C ALA A 65 5.61 6.99 2.77
N LEU A 66 5.21 5.85 3.32
CA LEU A 66 4.87 4.66 2.54
C LEU A 66 3.44 4.82 2.01
N VAL A 67 3.27 4.92 0.70
CA VAL A 67 1.98 5.23 0.05
C VAL A 67 1.47 4.04 -0.74
N PHE A 68 0.17 3.80 -0.64
CA PHE A 68 -0.54 2.74 -1.35
C PHE A 68 -1.65 3.31 -2.22
N MET A 69 -1.62 2.96 -3.50
CA MET A 69 -2.56 3.39 -4.52
C MET A 69 -3.16 2.18 -5.22
N VAL A 70 -4.48 2.17 -5.34
CA VAL A 70 -5.18 1.17 -6.15
C VAL A 70 -5.37 1.70 -7.57
N GLN A 71 -5.24 0.82 -8.56
CA GLN A 71 -5.42 1.13 -9.97
C GLN A 71 -6.34 0.11 -10.64
N GLY A 72 -7.35 0.56 -11.38
CA GLY A 72 -8.20 -0.33 -12.18
C GLY A 72 -7.45 -0.96 -13.35
N LEU A 73 -7.70 -2.25 -13.59
CA LEU A 73 -7.07 -2.99 -14.70
C LEU A 73 -7.84 -2.86 -16.02
N LYS A 74 -9.17 -3.05 -15.99
CA LYS A 74 -10.02 -2.90 -17.19
C LYS A 74 -10.35 -1.43 -17.48
N LYS A 75 -10.77 -0.69 -16.46
CA LYS A 75 -11.08 0.74 -16.57
C LYS A 75 -9.94 1.58 -15.98
N LYS A 76 -9.60 2.67 -16.66
CA LYS A 76 -8.55 3.59 -16.22
C LYS A 76 -9.06 4.46 -15.06
N TRP A 77 -8.70 4.07 -13.85
CA TRP A 77 -8.88 4.89 -12.65
C TRP A 77 -7.77 4.57 -11.65
N LYS A 78 -7.45 5.54 -10.80
CA LYS A 78 -6.44 5.39 -9.75
C LYS A 78 -6.88 6.17 -8.51
N GLN A 79 -6.59 5.63 -7.33
CA GLN A 79 -6.96 6.27 -6.07
C GLN A 79 -5.94 5.92 -4.98
N PRO A 80 -5.30 6.90 -4.32
CA PRO A 80 -4.56 6.63 -3.09
C PRO A 80 -5.52 6.15 -2.00
N ILE A 81 -5.19 5.03 -1.35
CA ILE A 81 -6.06 4.37 -0.35
C ILE A 81 -5.46 4.45 1.05
N ALA A 82 -4.15 4.37 1.17
CA ALA A 82 -3.47 4.39 2.45
C ALA A 82 -2.11 5.07 2.34
N TYR A 83 -1.68 5.62 3.46
CA TYR A 83 -0.30 6.04 3.66
C TYR A 83 0.10 5.78 5.10
N PHE A 84 1.39 5.52 5.35
CA PHE A 84 1.95 5.38 6.68
C PHE A 84 3.19 6.25 6.80
N PHE A 85 3.38 6.84 7.98
CA PHE A 85 4.56 7.65 8.26
C PHE A 85 5.63 6.77 8.87
N THR A 86 6.79 6.72 8.24
CA THR A 86 7.85 5.77 8.54
C THR A 86 9.16 6.51 8.75
N GLN A 87 10.10 5.85 9.42
CA GLN A 87 11.45 6.37 9.61
C GLN A 87 12.42 5.43 8.92
N ASN A 88 13.28 5.97 8.07
CA ASN A 88 14.14 5.23 7.17
C ASN A 88 13.32 4.16 6.42
N THR A 89 13.93 3.02 6.16
CA THR A 89 13.28 1.87 5.54
C THR A 89 12.42 1.09 6.55
N VAL A 90 11.19 0.78 6.16
CA VAL A 90 10.27 -0.06 6.93
C VAL A 90 10.75 -1.51 6.93
N SER A 91 10.60 -2.25 8.04
CA SER A 91 10.99 -3.67 8.04
C SER A 91 10.08 -4.51 7.12
N SER A 92 10.63 -5.58 6.54
CA SER A 92 9.90 -6.45 5.62
C SER A 92 8.64 -7.07 6.23
N GLU A 93 8.69 -7.40 7.52
CA GLU A 93 7.59 -8.00 8.27
C GLU A 93 6.44 -7.00 8.49
N VAL A 94 6.77 -5.70 8.60
CA VAL A 94 5.77 -4.63 8.70
C VAL A 94 5.17 -4.34 7.32
N LEU A 95 5.99 -4.30 6.27
CA LEU A 95 5.55 -4.08 4.89
C LEU A 95 4.56 -5.15 4.44
N GLU A 96 4.90 -6.42 4.64
CA GLU A 96 4.04 -7.56 4.36
C GLU A 96 2.66 -7.38 5.01
N LYS A 97 2.63 -7.08 6.32
CA LYS A 97 1.38 -6.91 7.06
C LYS A 97 0.57 -5.73 6.52
N CYS A 98 1.23 -4.62 6.15
CA CYS A 98 0.55 -3.47 5.53
C CYS A 98 -0.11 -3.85 4.19
N VAL A 99 0.62 -4.57 3.34
CA VAL A 99 0.11 -5.05 2.04
C VAL A 99 -1.12 -5.93 2.24
N VAL A 100 -1.04 -6.93 3.13
CA VAL A 100 -2.16 -7.85 3.42
C VAL A 100 -3.35 -7.11 4.03
N GLU A 101 -3.13 -6.18 4.97
CA GLU A 101 -4.20 -5.38 5.58
C GLU A 101 -4.97 -4.57 4.53
N ILE A 102 -4.25 -3.92 3.62
CA ILE A 102 -4.85 -3.09 2.56
C ILE A 102 -5.58 -3.93 1.54
N ILE A 103 -5.01 -5.05 1.11
CA ILE A 103 -5.69 -5.98 0.21
C ILE A 103 -6.99 -6.45 0.85
N ASN A 104 -6.97 -6.83 2.12
CA ASN A 104 -8.18 -7.27 2.83
C ASN A 104 -9.24 -6.16 2.91
N ALA A 105 -8.83 -4.92 3.14
CA ALA A 105 -9.73 -3.77 3.12
C ALA A 105 -10.36 -3.55 1.73
N LEU A 106 -9.57 -3.65 0.65
CA LEU A 106 -10.06 -3.54 -0.73
C LEU A 106 -11.01 -4.68 -1.11
N THR A 107 -10.68 -5.93 -0.75
CA THR A 107 -11.58 -7.07 -0.98
C THR A 107 -12.90 -6.89 -0.22
N SER A 108 -12.87 -6.34 1.00
CA SER A 108 -14.08 -6.13 1.81
C SER A 108 -15.11 -5.18 1.19
N ILE A 109 -14.67 -4.27 0.29
CA ILE A 109 -15.54 -3.35 -0.43
C ILE A 109 -15.94 -3.85 -1.82
N GLY A 110 -15.52 -5.06 -2.19
CA GLY A 110 -15.89 -5.73 -3.44
C GLY A 110 -14.92 -5.53 -4.60
N LEU A 111 -13.69 -5.05 -4.34
CA LEU A 111 -12.63 -5.06 -5.36
C LEU A 111 -11.95 -6.43 -5.45
N HIS A 112 -11.44 -6.73 -6.63
CA HIS A 112 -10.65 -7.93 -6.90
C HIS A 112 -9.21 -7.53 -7.20
N VAL A 113 -8.37 -7.53 -6.17
CA VAL A 113 -6.93 -7.27 -6.32
C VAL A 113 -6.30 -8.47 -7.02
N LYS A 114 -5.76 -8.27 -8.22
CA LYS A 114 -5.10 -9.32 -9.02
C LYS A 114 -3.59 -9.27 -8.97
N ALA A 115 -3.03 -8.11 -8.70
CA ALA A 115 -1.58 -7.93 -8.63
C ALA A 115 -1.19 -6.88 -7.59
N THR A 116 0.02 -7.04 -7.04
CA THR A 116 0.74 -6.00 -6.30
C THR A 116 1.94 -5.53 -7.13
N VAL A 117 2.26 -4.24 -7.07
CA VAL A 117 3.35 -3.61 -7.81
C VAL A 117 4.17 -2.73 -6.88
N CYS A 118 5.49 -2.90 -6.86
CA CYS A 118 6.42 -2.05 -6.12
C CYS A 118 7.78 -1.95 -6.82
N ASP A 119 8.70 -1.15 -6.29
CA ASP A 119 10.09 -1.13 -6.74
C ASP A 119 10.87 -2.40 -6.31
N GLN A 120 12.16 -2.45 -6.65
CA GLN A 120 13.05 -3.56 -6.28
C GLN A 120 13.88 -3.30 -5.01
N GLY A 121 13.41 -2.43 -4.12
CA GLY A 121 14.09 -2.21 -2.83
C GLY A 121 14.31 -3.54 -2.09
N PRO A 122 15.50 -3.79 -1.49
CA PRO A 122 15.80 -5.07 -0.83
C PRO A 122 14.74 -5.49 0.19
N THR A 123 14.18 -4.52 0.91
CA THR A 123 13.16 -4.74 1.93
C THR A 123 11.80 -5.09 1.35
N ASN A 124 11.47 -4.52 0.18
CA ASN A 124 10.24 -4.80 -0.58
C ASN A 124 10.30 -6.21 -1.18
N VAL A 125 11.42 -6.57 -1.79
CA VAL A 125 11.69 -7.92 -2.29
C VAL A 125 11.60 -8.95 -1.15
N LYS A 126 12.21 -8.66 0.01
CA LYS A 126 12.14 -9.56 1.17
C LYS A 126 10.70 -9.68 1.70
N ALA A 127 9.94 -8.59 1.78
CA ALA A 127 8.53 -8.63 2.21
C ALA A 127 7.67 -9.51 1.29
N LEU A 128 7.86 -9.37 -0.03
CA LEU A 128 7.15 -10.16 -1.03
C LEU A 128 7.55 -11.65 -1.00
N LYS A 129 8.83 -11.95 -0.73
CA LYS A 129 9.30 -13.33 -0.54
C LYS A 129 8.66 -14.02 0.66
N ILE A 130 8.41 -13.29 1.75
CA ILE A 130 7.70 -13.84 2.92
C ILE A 130 6.28 -14.26 2.51
N LEU A 131 5.61 -13.48 1.65
CA LEU A 131 4.26 -13.78 1.17
C LEU A 131 4.18 -14.96 0.19
N CYS A 132 5.13 -15.09 -0.74
CA CYS A 132 4.98 -15.98 -1.90
C CYS A 132 5.70 -17.34 -1.80
N HIS A 133 6.56 -17.55 -0.80
CA HIS A 133 7.34 -18.77 -0.63
C HIS A 133 7.98 -19.28 -1.96
N ASN A 134 8.66 -18.38 -2.70
CA ASN A 134 9.33 -18.62 -3.99
C ASN A 134 8.44 -18.71 -5.26
N ASN A 135 7.14 -18.41 -5.18
CA ASN A 135 6.30 -18.23 -6.37
C ASN A 135 6.26 -16.76 -6.83
N ASN A 136 5.76 -16.51 -8.05
CA ASN A 136 5.46 -15.16 -8.54
C ASN A 136 4.07 -14.65 -8.10
N TYR A 137 3.41 -15.35 -7.19
CA TYR A 137 2.13 -14.98 -6.61
C TYR A 137 2.00 -15.51 -5.17
N PHE A 138 1.08 -14.95 -4.41
CA PHE A 138 0.63 -15.49 -3.13
C PHE A 138 -0.89 -15.64 -3.11
N LEU A 139 -1.39 -16.42 -2.15
CA LEU A 139 -2.82 -16.61 -1.95
C LEU A 139 -3.31 -15.74 -0.80
N ASN A 140 -4.30 -14.89 -1.06
CA ASN A 140 -5.06 -14.19 -0.02
C ASN A 140 -6.53 -14.61 -0.12
N LYS A 141 -7.06 -15.29 0.92
CA LYS A 141 -8.43 -15.81 0.94
C LYS A 141 -8.81 -16.59 -0.34
N ASN A 142 -7.94 -17.52 -0.75
CA ASN A 142 -8.05 -18.33 -1.98
C ASN A 142 -8.01 -17.56 -3.31
N GLN A 143 -7.68 -16.26 -3.30
CA GLN A 143 -7.43 -15.49 -4.51
C GLN A 143 -5.93 -15.39 -4.77
N LYS A 144 -5.51 -15.72 -5.99
CA LYS A 144 -4.13 -15.51 -6.45
C LYS A 144 -3.87 -14.03 -6.69
N ILE A 145 -2.82 -13.52 -6.06
CA ILE A 145 -2.34 -12.15 -6.22
C ILE A 145 -0.92 -12.23 -6.76
N TYR A 146 -0.73 -11.77 -7.99
CA TYR A 146 0.56 -11.78 -8.66
C TYR A 146 1.46 -10.67 -8.14
N ILE A 147 2.76 -10.95 -8.10
CA ILE A 147 3.79 -10.01 -7.69
C ILE A 147 4.45 -9.47 -8.95
N LEU A 148 4.42 -8.16 -9.12
CA LEU A 148 5.06 -7.45 -10.21
C LEU A 148 6.01 -6.40 -9.64
N TYR A 149 7.11 -6.16 -10.36
CA TYR A 149 8.03 -5.05 -10.06
C TYR A 149 7.87 -3.96 -11.11
N ASP A 150 8.13 -2.72 -10.73
CA ASP A 150 7.97 -1.57 -11.61
C ASP A 150 8.92 -1.64 -12.83
N PRO A 151 8.42 -1.82 -14.07
CA PRO A 151 9.27 -2.06 -15.23
C PRO A 151 10.28 -0.94 -15.53
N PRO A 152 9.96 0.36 -15.42
CA PRO A 152 10.95 1.43 -15.49
C PRO A 152 12.13 1.26 -14.53
N HIS A 153 11.92 0.81 -13.30
CA HIS A 153 13.01 0.53 -12.36
C HIS A 153 13.86 -0.64 -12.82
N LEU A 154 13.24 -1.71 -13.34
CA LEU A 154 13.96 -2.86 -13.92
C LEU A 154 14.90 -2.42 -15.04
N LEU A 155 14.38 -1.63 -15.98
CA LEU A 155 15.13 -1.17 -17.14
C LEU A 155 16.29 -0.24 -16.76
N LYS A 156 16.09 0.62 -15.74
CA LYS A 156 17.16 1.45 -15.19
C LYS A 156 18.28 0.61 -14.58
N SER A 157 17.97 -0.51 -13.92
CA SER A 157 18.96 -1.40 -13.30
C SER A 157 19.78 -2.21 -14.31
N THR A 158 19.28 -2.38 -15.55
CA THR A 158 20.00 -3.09 -16.63
C THR A 158 20.92 -2.21 -17.46
N ARG A 159 20.85 -0.89 -17.28
CA ARG A 159 21.65 0.10 -18.01
C ARG A 159 22.91 0.45 -17.23
#